data_AF-A0A7J0CPU0-F1
#
_entry.id   AF-A0A7J0CPU0-F1
#
_cell.length_a   1.000
_cell.length_b   1.000
_cell.length_c   1.000
_cell.angle_alpha   90.00
_cell.angle_beta   90.00
_cell.angle_gamma   90.00
#
_symmetry.space_group_name_H-M   'P 1'
#
loop_
_entity.id
_entity.type
_entity.pdbx_description
1 polymer ?
#
loop_
_entity_poly.entity_id
_entity_poly.type
_entity_poly.pdbx_seq_one_letter_code
_entity_poly.pdbx_strand_id
1 'polypeptide(L)'
;MLNKGALIDRDAVWELKRQALELIAEVPLTPGRRAAYCDFLAEQGQALEDHALWCALAEVHGPDWHSWPEPLRDPRSPGTARARAGLLDRVDLHCRLAWLTATQLADAQRAAEDAGMEIGIVHDLAVGVHPAGADTWAQQDAFAHGMSVGAPPDAFNARGQDWGLPPWRPDVLAATGYAAFRGLLRGLLAQAGALRIDHVMGLFRLWWVPEGRPPTDGTYVAQDAEAMLAVLVLEAHRAGSVVVGEDLGTVEPGVREALARRGVLGTSVLWFERDWDGDGRPLAPEKWRRDCLATATTHDLPSTAARLTGDHVTLRHRLGLLTRPWTRSSPRTSPPPPNGSPSSPGCGCSPRATATRRRPSAPSTASCSPPPPG
;
A
#
# COMPACT_ATOMS: atom_id res chain seq x y z
N MET A 1 -8.78 -17.12 18.23
CA MET A 1 -8.03 -17.27 19.49
C MET A 1 -8.33 -18.65 20.03
N LEU A 2 -7.31 -19.46 20.30
CA LEU A 2 -7.50 -20.77 20.95
C LEU A 2 -7.61 -20.64 22.48
N ASN A 3 -7.09 -19.55 23.06
CA ASN A 3 -7.20 -19.19 24.48
C ASN A 3 -7.43 -17.68 24.65
N LYS A 4 -8.30 -17.29 25.59
CA LYS A 4 -8.61 -15.88 25.89
C LYS A 4 -7.38 -15.18 26.50
N GLY A 5 -6.97 -14.04 25.94
CA GLY A 5 -5.85 -13.23 26.45
C GLY A 5 -4.47 -13.61 25.91
N ALA A 6 -4.37 -14.64 25.06
CA ALA A 6 -3.13 -15.01 24.37
C ALA A 6 -2.98 -14.28 23.03
N LEU A 7 -1.76 -14.25 22.49
CA LEU A 7 -1.52 -13.86 21.10
C LEU A 7 -2.29 -14.78 20.15
N ILE A 8 -2.66 -14.26 18.98
CA ILE A 8 -3.37 -15.04 17.96
C ILE A 8 -2.38 -15.97 17.27
N ASP A 9 -2.52 -17.27 17.50
CA ASP A 9 -1.89 -18.32 16.69
C ASP A 9 -2.68 -18.52 15.39
N ARG A 10 -2.12 -18.02 14.28
CA ARG A 10 -2.79 -18.07 12.96
C ARG A 10 -2.66 -19.44 12.32
N ASP A 11 -1.51 -20.09 12.48
CA ASP A 11 -1.22 -21.39 11.85
C ASP A 11 -2.11 -22.48 12.46
N ALA A 12 -2.22 -22.52 13.79
CA ALA A 12 -3.08 -23.49 14.45
C ALA A 12 -4.58 -23.27 14.13
N VAL A 13 -5.02 -22.00 14.02
CA VAL A 13 -6.39 -21.68 13.61
C VAL A 13 -6.64 -22.06 12.15
N TRP A 14 -5.68 -21.79 11.26
CA TRP A 14 -5.77 -22.16 9.86
C TRP A 14 -5.86 -23.67 9.69
N GLU A 15 -5.01 -24.44 10.37
CA GLU A 15 -5.00 -25.90 10.26
C GLU A 15 -6.35 -26.52 10.66
N LEU A 16 -6.94 -26.05 11.76
CA LEU A 16 -8.28 -26.49 12.18
C LEU A 16 -9.37 -26.12 11.16
N LYS A 17 -9.33 -24.90 10.63
CA LYS A 17 -10.29 -24.46 9.61
C LYS A 17 -10.13 -25.27 8.32
N ARG A 18 -8.90 -25.50 7.88
CA ARG A 18 -8.56 -26.26 6.67
C ARG A 18 -9.13 -27.67 6.75
N GLN A 19 -8.90 -28.39 7.85
CA GLN A 19 -9.47 -29.72 8.08
C GLN A 19 -11.00 -29.73 7.98
N ALA A 20 -11.67 -28.76 8.61
CA ALA A 20 -13.12 -28.64 8.53
C ALA A 20 -13.62 -28.30 7.12
N LEU A 21 -12.91 -27.42 6.41
CA LEU A 21 -13.25 -27.01 5.04
C LEU A 21 -13.08 -28.16 4.04
N GLU A 22 -12.09 -29.04 4.24
CA GLU A 22 -11.92 -30.25 3.44
C GLU A 22 -13.12 -31.20 3.59
N LEU A 23 -13.60 -31.42 4.83
CA LEU A 23 -14.81 -32.21 5.06
C LEU A 23 -16.06 -31.56 4.44
N ILE A 24 -16.18 -30.23 4.51
CA ILE A 24 -17.30 -29.50 3.91
C ILE A 24 -17.24 -29.57 2.37
N ALA A 25 -16.04 -29.65 1.79
CA ALA A 25 -15.85 -29.72 0.36
C ALA A 25 -16.45 -31.01 -0.24
N GLU A 26 -16.41 -32.12 0.50
CA GLU A 26 -17.00 -33.40 0.11
C GLU A 26 -18.53 -33.38 0.04
N VAL A 27 -19.18 -32.44 0.75
CA VAL A 27 -20.63 -32.30 0.73
C VAL A 27 -21.08 -31.69 -0.61
N PRO A 28 -21.93 -32.38 -1.40
CA PRO A 28 -22.41 -31.87 -2.67
C PRO A 28 -23.21 -30.58 -2.49
N LEU A 29 -22.92 -29.59 -3.34
CA LEU A 29 -23.71 -28.36 -3.40
C LEU A 29 -25.14 -28.67 -3.89
N THR A 30 -26.13 -28.05 -3.25
CA THR A 30 -27.51 -28.03 -3.76
C THR A 30 -27.54 -27.37 -5.15
N PRO A 31 -28.57 -27.63 -5.98
CA PRO A 31 -28.64 -27.07 -7.34
C PRO A 31 -28.46 -25.54 -7.39
N GLY A 32 -29.11 -24.80 -6.49
CA GLY A 32 -28.98 -23.35 -6.43
C GLY A 32 -27.58 -22.88 -6.01
N ARG A 33 -26.94 -23.57 -5.06
CA ARG A 33 -25.56 -23.26 -4.65
C ARG A 33 -24.55 -23.61 -5.73
N ARG A 34 -24.80 -24.67 -6.51
CA ARG A 34 -23.98 -25.04 -7.66
C ARG A 34 -24.06 -23.98 -8.75
N ALA A 35 -25.26 -23.50 -9.08
CA ALA A 35 -25.43 -22.42 -10.05
C ALA A 35 -24.66 -21.15 -9.62
N ALA A 36 -24.86 -20.70 -8.37
CA ALA A 36 -24.15 -19.54 -7.84
C ALA A 36 -22.62 -19.70 -7.82
N TYR A 37 -22.13 -20.92 -7.57
CA TYR A 37 -20.70 -21.21 -7.65
C TYR A 37 -20.19 -21.15 -9.09
N CYS A 38 -20.91 -21.72 -10.06
CA CYS A 38 -20.56 -21.62 -11.47
C CYS A 38 -20.57 -20.17 -11.98
N ASP A 39 -21.54 -19.36 -11.56
CA ASP A 39 -21.61 -17.94 -11.90
C ASP A 39 -20.39 -17.19 -11.33
N PHE A 40 -20.04 -17.45 -10.06
CA PHE A 40 -18.84 -16.89 -9.45
C PHE A 40 -17.56 -17.26 -10.21
N LEU A 41 -17.41 -18.54 -10.61
CA LEU A 41 -16.25 -18.97 -11.41
C LEU A 41 -16.17 -18.20 -12.74
N ALA A 42 -17.31 -18.04 -13.43
CA ALA A 42 -17.38 -17.33 -14.70
C ALA A 42 -17.09 -15.83 -14.56
N GLU A 43 -17.56 -15.20 -13.48
CA GLU A 43 -17.33 -13.79 -13.18
C GLU A 43 -15.87 -13.48 -12.83
N GLN A 44 -15.22 -14.34 -12.03
CA GLN A 44 -13.84 -14.14 -11.61
C GLN A 44 -12.81 -14.55 -12.67
N GLY A 45 -13.13 -15.57 -13.46
CA GLY A 45 -12.33 -16.03 -14.60
C GLY A 45 -10.88 -16.34 -14.26
N GLN A 46 -9.97 -15.96 -15.17
CA GLN A 46 -8.56 -16.35 -15.13
C GLN A 46 -7.83 -15.94 -13.84
N ALA A 47 -8.19 -14.80 -13.24
CA ALA A 47 -7.52 -14.32 -12.02
C ALA A 47 -7.74 -15.28 -10.85
N LEU A 48 -8.97 -15.79 -10.69
CA LEU A 48 -9.28 -16.80 -9.68
C LEU A 48 -8.62 -18.14 -10.02
N GLU A 49 -8.65 -18.53 -11.30
CA GLU A 49 -8.02 -19.78 -11.73
C GLU A 49 -6.51 -19.78 -11.47
N ASP A 50 -5.81 -18.67 -11.72
CA ASP A 50 -4.38 -18.53 -11.48
C ASP A 50 -4.08 -18.52 -9.97
N HIS A 51 -4.87 -17.79 -9.17
CA HIS A 51 -4.75 -17.81 -7.70
C HIS A 51 -4.93 -19.21 -7.12
N ALA A 52 -6.00 -19.91 -7.50
CA ALA A 52 -6.30 -21.25 -7.00
C ALA A 52 -5.26 -22.28 -7.41
N LEU A 53 -4.70 -22.17 -8.63
CA LEU A 53 -3.60 -23.01 -9.08
C LEU A 53 -2.31 -22.71 -8.31
N TRP A 54 -1.98 -21.45 -8.07
CA TRP A 54 -0.85 -21.07 -7.23
C TRP A 54 -0.99 -21.67 -5.83
N CYS A 55 -2.17 -21.59 -5.20
CA CYS A 55 -2.41 -22.18 -3.89
C CYS A 55 -2.21 -23.71 -3.90
N ALA A 56 -2.74 -24.41 -4.90
CA ALA A 56 -2.56 -25.86 -5.03
C ALA A 56 -1.10 -26.26 -5.25
N LEU A 57 -0.34 -25.49 -6.03
CA LEU A 57 1.10 -25.71 -6.24
C LEU A 57 1.90 -25.40 -4.97
N ALA A 58 1.54 -24.34 -4.25
CA ALA A 58 2.20 -23.93 -3.01
C ALA A 58 2.06 -24.96 -1.88
N GLU A 59 0.97 -25.73 -1.86
CA GLU A 59 0.81 -26.87 -0.93
C GLU A 59 1.84 -27.97 -1.17
N VAL A 60 2.24 -28.17 -2.43
CA VAL A 60 3.19 -29.23 -2.84
C VAL A 60 4.64 -28.76 -2.73
N HIS A 61 4.91 -27.51 -3.15
CA HIS A 61 6.26 -27.00 -3.34
C HIS A 61 6.67 -25.90 -2.37
N GLY A 62 5.78 -25.49 -1.47
CA GLY A 62 5.96 -24.34 -0.59
C GLY A 62 5.53 -23.01 -1.24
N PRO A 63 5.40 -21.93 -0.46
CA PRO A 63 4.82 -20.66 -0.91
C PRO A 63 5.75 -19.83 -1.80
N ASP A 64 7.00 -20.25 -2.03
CA ASP A 64 7.95 -19.52 -2.84
C ASP A 64 8.06 -20.11 -4.25
N TRP A 65 7.37 -19.50 -5.23
CA TRP A 65 7.35 -19.99 -6.60
C TRP A 65 8.71 -19.93 -7.31
N HIS A 66 9.64 -19.09 -6.85
CA HIS A 66 11.01 -19.05 -7.40
C HIS A 66 11.75 -20.36 -7.16
N SER A 67 11.37 -21.09 -6.10
CA SER A 67 11.96 -22.39 -5.74
C SER A 67 11.33 -23.59 -6.46
N TRP A 68 10.18 -23.38 -7.13
CA TRP A 68 9.45 -24.47 -7.79
C TRP A 68 10.25 -25.04 -8.97
N PRO A 69 9.93 -26.27 -9.42
CA PRO A 69 10.45 -26.81 -10.68
C PRO A 69 10.23 -25.83 -11.84
N GLU A 70 11.24 -25.68 -12.70
CA GLU A 70 11.22 -24.71 -13.81
C GLU A 70 9.92 -24.71 -14.65
N PRO A 71 9.32 -25.86 -15.02
CA PRO A 71 8.08 -25.87 -15.78
C PRO A 71 6.87 -25.29 -15.04
N LEU A 72 6.95 -25.04 -13.73
CA LEU A 72 5.84 -24.54 -12.90
C LEU A 72 5.99 -23.05 -12.57
N ARG A 73 7.16 -22.45 -12.87
CA ARG A 73 7.43 -21.05 -12.58
C ARG A 73 6.67 -20.10 -13.49
N ASP A 74 6.43 -20.50 -14.74
CA ASP A 74 5.59 -19.73 -15.66
C ASP A 74 4.13 -20.23 -15.57
N PRO A 75 3.17 -19.37 -15.19
CA PRO A 75 1.76 -19.74 -15.10
C PRO A 75 1.16 -20.23 -16.43
N ARG A 76 1.75 -19.83 -17.57
CA ARG A 76 1.27 -20.14 -18.92
C ARG A 76 2.06 -21.25 -19.61
N SER A 77 2.97 -21.90 -18.89
CA SER A 77 3.76 -22.99 -19.45
C SER A 77 2.93 -24.28 -19.66
N PRO A 78 3.34 -25.17 -20.60
CA PRO A 78 2.75 -26.51 -20.72
C PRO A 78 2.92 -27.38 -19.46
N GLY A 79 3.97 -27.13 -18.67
CA GLY A 79 4.21 -27.81 -17.39
C GLY A 79 3.12 -27.46 -16.37
N THR A 80 2.83 -26.17 -16.24
CA THR A 80 1.77 -25.65 -15.36
C THR A 80 0.39 -26.14 -15.81
N ALA A 81 0.12 -26.17 -17.11
CA ALA A 81 -1.13 -26.72 -17.63
C ALA A 81 -1.32 -28.20 -17.30
N ARG A 82 -0.26 -29.02 -17.37
CA ARG A 82 -0.30 -30.43 -16.94
C ARG A 82 -0.49 -30.55 -15.43
N ALA A 83 0.18 -29.72 -14.64
CA ALA A 83 0.03 -29.72 -13.19
C ALA A 83 -1.40 -29.36 -12.77
N ARG A 84 -2.02 -28.36 -13.42
CA ARG A 84 -3.44 -28.03 -13.23
C ARG A 84 -4.34 -29.24 -13.44
N ALA A 85 -4.15 -30.00 -14.53
CA ALA A 85 -4.94 -31.18 -14.82
C ALA A 85 -4.78 -32.29 -13.75
N GLY A 86 -3.59 -32.41 -13.15
CA GLY A 86 -3.34 -33.34 -12.05
C GLY A 86 -3.83 -32.86 -10.68
N LEU A 87 -4.16 -31.57 -10.54
CA LEU A 87 -4.53 -30.93 -9.27
C LEU A 87 -5.96 -30.37 -9.28
N LEU A 88 -6.83 -30.79 -10.21
CA LEU A 88 -8.16 -30.22 -10.40
C LEU A 88 -8.98 -30.13 -9.11
N ASP A 89 -8.99 -31.18 -8.28
CA ASP A 89 -9.74 -31.19 -7.02
C ASP A 89 -9.19 -30.16 -6.00
N ARG A 90 -7.86 -29.97 -5.97
CA ARG A 90 -7.22 -28.96 -5.11
C ARG A 90 -7.46 -27.55 -5.64
N VAL A 91 -7.43 -27.37 -6.96
CA VAL A 91 -7.77 -26.08 -7.59
C VAL A 91 -9.23 -25.73 -7.31
N ASP A 92 -10.17 -26.68 -7.47
CA ASP A 92 -11.58 -26.45 -7.16
C ASP A 92 -11.80 -26.15 -5.67
N LEU A 93 -11.08 -26.80 -4.76
CA LEU A 93 -11.12 -26.47 -3.34
C LEU A 93 -10.78 -24.98 -3.12
N HIS A 94 -9.66 -24.50 -3.66
CA HIS A 94 -9.24 -23.10 -3.50
C HIS A 94 -10.21 -22.11 -4.17
N CYS A 95 -10.77 -22.45 -5.33
CA CYS A 95 -11.85 -21.69 -5.95
C CYS A 95 -13.08 -21.60 -5.03
N ARG A 96 -13.47 -22.72 -4.41
CA ARG A 96 -14.58 -22.78 -3.46
C ARG A 96 -14.29 -21.98 -2.19
N LEU A 97 -13.04 -21.95 -1.71
CA LEU A 97 -12.65 -21.10 -0.57
C LEU A 97 -12.78 -19.61 -0.90
N ALA A 98 -12.36 -19.19 -2.09
CA ALA A 98 -12.56 -17.81 -2.55
C ALA A 98 -14.05 -17.47 -2.65
N TRP A 99 -14.86 -18.37 -3.21
CA TRP A 99 -16.32 -18.20 -3.30
C TRP A 99 -16.99 -18.08 -1.92
N LEU A 100 -16.62 -18.94 -0.97
CA LEU A 100 -17.13 -18.87 0.40
C LEU A 100 -16.73 -17.56 1.08
N THR A 101 -15.50 -17.09 0.85
CA THR A 101 -15.01 -15.81 1.38
C THR A 101 -15.80 -14.64 0.81
N ALA A 102 -15.97 -14.58 -0.51
CA ALA A 102 -16.75 -13.54 -1.17
C ALA A 102 -18.22 -13.53 -0.70
N THR A 103 -18.82 -14.72 -0.53
CA THR A 103 -20.19 -14.85 -0.01
C THR A 103 -20.29 -14.34 1.42
N GLN A 104 -19.37 -14.73 2.31
CA GLN A 104 -19.37 -14.30 3.71
C GLN A 104 -19.12 -12.79 3.85
N LEU A 105 -18.27 -12.20 3.00
CA LEU A 105 -18.07 -10.74 2.98
C LEU A 105 -19.33 -10.01 2.50
N ALA A 106 -19.99 -10.53 1.46
CA ALA A 106 -21.25 -9.96 0.98
C ALA A 106 -22.34 -10.04 2.06
N ASP A 107 -22.43 -11.15 2.79
CA ASP A 107 -23.35 -11.31 3.92
C ASP A 107 -23.06 -10.30 5.04
N ALA A 108 -21.78 -10.05 5.33
CA ALA A 108 -21.37 -9.09 6.35
C ALA A 108 -21.69 -7.64 5.94
N GLN A 109 -21.46 -7.28 4.67
CA GLN A 109 -21.83 -5.95 4.16
C GLN A 109 -23.35 -5.73 4.27
N ARG A 110 -24.16 -6.68 3.82
CA ARG A 110 -25.63 -6.58 3.93
C ARG A 110 -26.08 -6.48 5.38
N ALA A 111 -25.48 -7.26 6.29
CA ALA A 111 -25.80 -7.16 7.70
C ALA A 111 -25.48 -5.77 8.29
N ALA A 112 -24.44 -5.09 7.81
CA ALA A 112 -24.12 -3.73 8.20
C ALA A 112 -25.15 -2.71 7.66
N GLU A 113 -25.54 -2.85 6.39
CA GLU A 113 -26.56 -2.01 5.74
C GLU A 113 -27.94 -2.21 6.38
N ASP A 114 -28.37 -3.45 6.62
CA ASP A 114 -29.62 -3.80 7.30
C ASP A 114 -29.68 -3.25 8.74
N ALA A 115 -28.52 -3.08 9.38
CA ALA A 115 -28.39 -2.43 10.68
C ALA A 115 -28.44 -0.87 10.60
N GLY A 116 -28.57 -0.31 9.40
CA GLY A 116 -28.70 1.12 9.15
C GLY A 116 -27.38 1.86 8.93
N MET A 117 -26.26 1.15 8.68
CA MET A 117 -24.99 1.80 8.34
C MET A 117 -25.01 2.28 6.88
N GLU A 118 -24.90 3.59 6.66
CA GLU A 118 -24.90 4.19 5.31
C GLU A 118 -23.70 3.75 4.45
N ILE A 119 -22.53 3.57 5.06
CA ILE A 119 -21.31 3.09 4.38
C ILE A 119 -21.15 1.56 4.52
N GLY A 120 -21.60 0.97 5.62
CA GLY A 120 -21.29 -0.43 5.93
C GLY A 120 -19.80 -0.66 6.18
N ILE A 121 -19.24 -1.70 5.55
CA ILE A 121 -17.85 -2.14 5.70
C ILE A 121 -16.90 -1.23 4.91
N VAL A 122 -15.79 -0.87 5.58
CA VAL A 122 -14.66 -0.17 4.98
C VAL A 122 -13.52 -1.18 4.78
N HIS A 123 -13.16 -1.45 3.53
CA HIS A 123 -11.98 -2.24 3.20
C HIS A 123 -10.71 -1.39 3.24
N ASP A 124 -9.57 -2.03 3.44
CA ASP A 124 -8.26 -1.40 3.48
C ASP A 124 -7.33 -2.07 2.46
N LEU A 125 -6.91 -1.34 1.44
CA LEU A 125 -6.02 -1.82 0.39
C LEU A 125 -4.57 -1.56 0.79
N ALA A 126 -3.84 -2.65 1.02
CA ALA A 126 -2.40 -2.62 1.24
C ALA A 126 -1.63 -2.10 0.00
N VAL A 127 -0.42 -1.60 0.23
CA VAL A 127 0.46 -1.00 -0.80
C VAL A 127 0.87 -2.00 -1.90
N GLY A 128 0.99 -3.28 -1.59
CA GLY A 128 1.50 -4.26 -2.52
C GLY A 128 1.39 -5.70 -2.02
N VAL A 129 2.07 -6.59 -2.74
CA VAL A 129 1.97 -8.05 -2.56
C VAL A 129 3.31 -8.67 -2.18
N HIS A 130 3.30 -9.89 -1.65
CA HIS A 130 4.54 -10.62 -1.37
C HIS A 130 5.28 -10.98 -2.68
N PRO A 131 6.62 -10.88 -2.75
CA PRO A 131 7.40 -11.08 -3.98
C PRO A 131 7.30 -12.49 -4.56
N ALA A 132 6.94 -13.46 -3.72
CA ALA A 132 6.70 -14.85 -4.12
C ALA A 132 5.22 -15.27 -4.07
N GLY A 133 4.29 -14.31 -3.99
CA GLY A 133 2.86 -14.59 -3.87
C GLY A 133 2.19 -14.98 -5.20
N ALA A 134 0.88 -15.27 -5.13
CA ALA A 134 0.06 -15.63 -6.29
C ALA A 134 0.07 -14.55 -7.38
N ASP A 135 -0.05 -13.28 -7.01
CA ASP A 135 -0.09 -12.17 -7.97
C ASP A 135 1.23 -12.02 -8.73
N THR A 136 2.37 -12.14 -8.05
CA THR A 136 3.68 -12.03 -8.70
C THR A 136 4.01 -13.25 -9.54
N TRP A 137 3.44 -14.41 -9.22
CA TRP A 137 3.51 -15.60 -10.07
C TRP A 137 2.62 -15.48 -11.31
N ALA A 138 1.37 -15.04 -11.14
CA ALA A 138 0.37 -14.99 -12.21
C ALA A 138 0.58 -13.82 -13.18
N GLN A 139 1.10 -12.69 -12.69
CA GLN A 139 1.23 -11.43 -13.42
C GLN A 139 2.68 -10.93 -13.45
N GLN A 140 3.65 -11.84 -13.68
CA GLN A 140 5.10 -11.54 -13.64
C GLN A 140 5.47 -10.26 -14.40
N ASP A 141 4.96 -10.09 -15.62
CA ASP A 141 5.26 -8.93 -16.46
C ASP A 141 4.80 -7.59 -15.86
N ALA A 142 3.78 -7.60 -14.99
CA ALA A 142 3.24 -6.39 -14.38
C ALA A 142 4.11 -5.86 -13.23
N PHE A 143 5.02 -6.66 -12.69
CA PHE A 143 5.86 -6.30 -11.55
C PHE A 143 7.33 -6.05 -11.96
N ALA A 144 7.99 -5.12 -11.28
CA ALA A 144 9.41 -4.87 -11.45
C ALA A 144 10.21 -5.78 -10.50
N HIS A 145 10.65 -6.93 -11.02
CA HIS A 145 11.51 -7.85 -10.28
C HIS A 145 12.88 -7.24 -9.95
N GLY A 146 13.46 -7.65 -8.81
CA GLY A 146 14.73 -7.09 -8.31
C GLY A 146 14.60 -5.68 -7.72
N MET A 147 13.37 -5.19 -7.55
CA MET A 147 13.05 -3.92 -6.92
C MET A 147 12.07 -4.16 -5.78
N SER A 148 12.18 -3.33 -4.74
CA SER A 148 11.28 -3.32 -3.60
C SER A 148 10.74 -1.92 -3.36
N VAL A 149 9.48 -1.82 -2.94
CA VAL A 149 8.88 -0.58 -2.46
C VAL A 149 9.35 -0.31 -1.05
N GLY A 150 9.61 0.96 -0.75
CA GLY A 150 9.98 1.40 0.58
C GLY A 150 9.63 2.85 0.84
N ALA A 151 10.39 3.45 1.76
CA ALA A 151 10.35 4.88 2.05
C ALA A 151 11.78 5.42 2.22
N PRO A 152 12.06 6.65 1.78
CA PRO A 152 13.35 7.27 2.03
C PRO A 152 13.55 7.51 3.53
N PRO A 153 14.80 7.77 3.98
CA PRO A 153 15.05 8.24 5.34
C PRO A 153 14.21 9.46 5.71
N ASP A 154 13.59 9.40 6.89
CA ASP A 154 12.76 10.49 7.41
C ASP A 154 13.06 10.78 8.91
N ALA A 155 12.31 11.71 9.49
CA ALA A 155 12.48 12.14 10.88
C ALA A 155 12.17 11.04 11.92
N PHE A 156 11.42 10.00 11.55
CA PHE A 156 11.06 8.87 12.40
C PHE A 156 12.01 7.69 12.21
N ASN A 157 12.46 7.45 10.97
CA ASN A 157 13.36 6.39 10.60
C ASN A 157 14.49 6.91 9.69
N ALA A 158 15.61 7.27 10.33
CA ALA A 158 16.80 7.77 9.65
C ALA A 158 17.50 6.75 8.72
N ARG A 159 17.07 5.48 8.72
CA ARG A 159 17.59 4.46 7.79
C ARG A 159 16.69 4.26 6.57
N GLY A 160 15.54 4.92 6.51
CA GLY A 160 14.49 4.61 5.55
C GLY A 160 13.87 3.24 5.83
N GLN A 161 13.01 2.80 4.91
CA GLN A 161 12.29 1.54 5.03
C GLN A 161 12.36 0.79 3.71
N ASP A 162 12.50 -0.53 3.79
CA ASP A 162 12.28 -1.46 2.70
C ASP A 162 11.14 -2.37 3.15
N TRP A 163 10.05 -2.39 2.38
CA TRP A 163 8.85 -3.16 2.71
C TRP A 163 8.82 -4.54 2.05
N GLY A 164 9.82 -4.85 1.22
CA GLY A 164 9.93 -6.14 0.53
C GLY A 164 8.84 -6.40 -0.51
N LEU A 165 8.19 -5.37 -1.05
CA LEU A 165 7.06 -5.49 -1.98
C LEU A 165 7.52 -5.13 -3.39
N PRO A 166 7.36 -5.98 -4.43
CA PRO A 166 7.72 -5.57 -5.78
C PRO A 166 6.73 -4.53 -6.30
N PRO A 167 7.20 -3.39 -6.84
CA PRO A 167 6.30 -2.40 -7.41
C PRO A 167 5.74 -2.85 -8.75
N TRP A 168 4.56 -2.36 -9.11
CA TRP A 168 4.10 -2.45 -10.49
C TRP A 168 4.99 -1.63 -11.43
N ARG A 169 5.15 -2.15 -12.65
CA ARG A 169 5.78 -1.48 -13.76
C ARG A 169 4.83 -0.42 -14.36
N PRO A 170 5.16 0.88 -14.29
CA PRO A 170 4.28 1.94 -14.81
C PRO A 170 4.00 1.80 -16.31
N ASP A 171 5.02 1.39 -17.08
CA ASP A 171 4.93 1.18 -18.52
C ASP A 171 3.97 0.05 -18.89
N VAL A 172 3.98 -1.05 -18.13
CA VAL A 172 3.10 -2.19 -18.34
C VAL A 172 1.67 -1.89 -17.88
N LEU A 173 1.49 -1.20 -16.76
CA LEU A 173 0.17 -0.73 -16.34
C LEU A 173 -0.48 0.14 -17.44
N ALA A 174 0.25 1.11 -17.98
CA ALA A 174 -0.25 1.96 -19.05
C ALA A 174 -0.56 1.14 -20.33
N ALA A 175 0.37 0.29 -20.77
CA ALA A 175 0.22 -0.51 -21.99
C ALA A 175 -0.96 -1.51 -21.93
N THR A 176 -1.32 -1.97 -20.73
CA THR A 176 -2.44 -2.90 -20.51
C THR A 176 -3.76 -2.19 -20.16
N GLY A 177 -3.80 -0.85 -20.20
CA GLY A 177 -5.00 -0.09 -19.81
C GLY A 177 -5.37 -0.28 -18.34
N TYR A 178 -4.35 -0.40 -17.49
CA TYR A 178 -4.43 -0.55 -16.03
C TYR A 178 -5.21 -1.78 -15.60
N ALA A 179 -5.14 -2.87 -16.37
CA ALA A 179 -5.95 -4.07 -16.15
C ALA A 179 -5.78 -4.66 -14.73
N ALA A 180 -4.53 -4.80 -14.26
CA ALA A 180 -4.23 -5.32 -12.92
C ALA A 180 -4.86 -4.46 -11.82
N PHE A 181 -4.67 -3.14 -11.88
CA PHE A 181 -5.21 -2.20 -10.90
C PHE A 181 -6.74 -2.16 -10.92
N ARG A 182 -7.36 -2.17 -12.10
CA ARG A 182 -8.83 -2.23 -12.25
C ARG A 182 -9.41 -3.53 -11.68
N GLY A 183 -8.77 -4.66 -11.95
CA GLY A 183 -9.19 -5.96 -11.42
C GLY A 183 -9.17 -5.98 -9.91
N LEU A 184 -8.07 -5.50 -9.32
CA LEU A 184 -7.91 -5.37 -7.86
C LEU A 184 -9.02 -4.50 -7.24
N LEU A 185 -9.25 -3.31 -7.78
CA LEU A 185 -10.26 -2.39 -7.27
C LEU A 185 -11.67 -2.99 -7.34
N ARG A 186 -12.03 -3.63 -8.46
CA ARG A 186 -13.34 -4.28 -8.60
C ARG A 186 -13.56 -5.37 -7.56
N GLY A 187 -12.55 -6.21 -7.32
CA GLY A 187 -12.62 -7.25 -6.30
C GLY A 187 -12.85 -6.68 -4.90
N LEU A 188 -12.12 -5.62 -4.54
CA LEU A 188 -12.21 -4.99 -3.22
C LEU A 188 -13.52 -4.22 -3.01
N LEU A 189 -14.01 -3.54 -4.04
CA LEU A 189 -15.20 -2.69 -3.97
C LEU A 189 -16.51 -3.49 -4.08
N ALA A 190 -16.47 -4.75 -4.54
CA ALA A 190 -17.65 -5.58 -4.72
C ALA A 190 -18.46 -5.82 -3.42
N GLN A 191 -17.82 -5.76 -2.25
CA GLN A 191 -18.47 -5.95 -0.94
C GLN A 191 -18.13 -4.85 0.09
N ALA A 192 -17.79 -3.63 -0.36
CA ALA A 192 -17.43 -2.54 0.55
C ALA A 192 -18.08 -1.22 0.15
N GLY A 193 -18.70 -0.52 1.10
CA GLY A 193 -19.18 0.84 0.85
C GLY A 193 -18.11 1.90 1.00
N ALA A 194 -16.92 1.57 1.50
CA ALA A 194 -15.74 2.41 1.34
C ALA A 194 -14.43 1.63 1.21
N LEU A 195 -13.45 2.25 0.57
CA LEU A 195 -12.10 1.74 0.41
C LEU A 195 -11.06 2.75 0.94
N ARG A 196 -10.28 2.33 1.92
CA ARG A 196 -9.05 3.01 2.31
C ARG A 196 -7.91 2.55 1.39
N ILE A 197 -7.17 3.48 0.82
CA ILE A 197 -5.94 3.21 0.06
C ILE A 197 -4.77 3.51 0.98
N ASP A 198 -4.04 2.48 1.39
CA ASP A 198 -2.80 2.65 2.15
C ASP A 198 -1.73 3.31 1.28
N HIS A 199 -0.97 4.25 1.84
CA HIS A 199 0.05 5.00 1.15
C HIS A 199 -0.43 5.56 -0.20
N VAL A 200 -1.47 6.41 -0.20
CA VAL A 200 -2.11 6.91 -1.44
C VAL A 200 -1.13 7.64 -2.37
N MET A 201 -0.02 8.14 -1.82
CA MET A 201 1.13 8.67 -2.55
C MET A 201 1.65 7.70 -3.62
N GLY A 202 1.49 6.38 -3.42
CA GLY A 202 1.86 5.35 -4.37
C GLY A 202 1.16 5.44 -5.73
N LEU A 203 0.02 6.14 -5.80
CA LEU A 203 -0.64 6.45 -7.08
C LEU A 203 0.07 7.56 -7.86
N PHE A 204 0.98 8.31 -7.22
CA PHE A 204 1.76 9.39 -7.82
C PHE A 204 3.21 8.97 -8.04
N ARG A 205 3.83 8.36 -7.03
CA ARG A 205 5.21 7.88 -7.07
C ARG A 205 5.45 6.88 -5.94
N LEU A 206 6.37 5.95 -6.17
CA LEU A 206 6.84 5.02 -5.14
C LEU A 206 8.35 5.12 -5.00
N TRP A 207 8.85 4.98 -3.78
CA TRP A 207 10.29 4.87 -3.52
C TRP A 207 10.74 3.45 -3.81
N TRP A 208 11.50 3.26 -4.88
CA TRP A 208 12.02 1.96 -5.31
C TRP A 208 13.43 1.78 -4.76
N VAL A 209 13.64 0.66 -4.09
CA VAL A 209 14.92 0.22 -3.54
C VAL A 209 15.39 -1.00 -4.34
N PRO A 210 16.57 -0.98 -4.97
CA PRO A 210 17.11 -2.17 -5.62
C PRO A 210 17.36 -3.27 -4.59
N GLU A 211 17.01 -4.51 -4.94
CA GLU A 211 17.19 -5.65 -4.04
C GLU A 211 18.65 -5.79 -3.56
N GLY A 212 18.83 -6.07 -2.27
CA GLY A 212 20.16 -6.17 -1.64
C GLY A 212 20.85 -4.83 -1.37
N ARG A 213 20.20 -3.69 -1.65
CA ARG A 213 20.69 -2.34 -1.32
C ARG A 213 19.94 -1.75 -0.12
N PRO A 214 20.57 -0.84 0.65
CA PRO A 214 19.87 -0.15 1.73
C PRO A 214 18.80 0.83 1.17
N PRO A 215 17.73 1.14 1.93
CA PRO A 215 16.70 2.09 1.49
C PRO A 215 17.21 3.48 1.11
N THR A 216 18.39 3.86 1.60
CA THR A 216 19.08 5.12 1.26
C THR A 216 19.48 5.21 -0.22
N ASP A 217 19.59 4.07 -0.90
CA ASP A 217 20.01 3.98 -2.30
C ASP A 217 18.81 3.90 -3.26
N GLY A 218 17.59 4.07 -2.74
CA GLY A 218 16.40 4.08 -3.56
C GLY A 218 16.21 5.39 -4.33
N THR A 219 15.15 5.44 -5.14
CA THR A 219 14.71 6.64 -5.84
C THR A 219 13.20 6.64 -6.03
N TYR A 220 12.62 7.82 -6.22
CA TYR A 220 11.22 7.91 -6.63
C TYR A 220 11.06 7.53 -8.09
N VAL A 221 10.15 6.60 -8.36
CA VAL A 221 9.65 6.28 -9.69
C VAL A 221 8.23 6.81 -9.80
N ALA A 222 8.01 7.69 -10.77
CA ALA A 222 6.72 8.32 -11.01
C ALA A 222 5.70 7.34 -11.61
N GLN A 223 4.45 7.51 -11.24
CA GLN A 223 3.28 6.89 -11.84
C GLN A 223 2.51 7.95 -12.64
N ASP A 224 1.64 7.51 -13.55
CA ASP A 224 0.64 8.38 -14.16
C ASP A 224 -0.51 8.61 -13.18
N ALA A 225 -0.34 9.58 -12.28
CA ALA A 225 -1.30 9.87 -11.22
C ALA A 225 -2.69 10.22 -11.74
N GLU A 226 -2.77 10.89 -12.89
CA GLU A 226 -4.05 11.30 -13.46
C GLU A 226 -4.82 10.06 -13.92
N ALA A 227 -4.17 9.11 -14.59
CA ALA A 227 -4.79 7.85 -14.99
C ALA A 227 -5.10 6.93 -13.79
N MET A 228 -4.17 6.78 -12.85
CA MET A 228 -4.38 5.96 -11.64
C MET A 228 -5.56 6.48 -10.82
N LEU A 229 -5.63 7.79 -10.57
CA LEU A 229 -6.76 8.38 -9.84
C LEU A 229 -8.06 8.28 -10.63
N ALA A 230 -8.03 8.45 -11.96
CA ALA A 230 -9.22 8.29 -12.80
C ALA A 230 -9.78 6.86 -12.73
N VAL A 231 -8.92 5.86 -12.78
CA VAL A 231 -9.29 4.45 -12.62
C VAL A 231 -9.90 4.21 -11.24
N LEU A 232 -9.25 4.70 -10.18
CA LEU A 232 -9.72 4.56 -8.80
C LEU A 232 -11.14 5.12 -8.62
N VAL A 233 -11.35 6.38 -9.00
CA VAL A 233 -12.65 7.02 -8.78
C VAL A 233 -13.73 6.50 -9.71
N LEU A 234 -13.37 6.00 -10.91
CA LEU A 234 -14.34 5.37 -11.81
C LEU A 234 -14.84 4.05 -11.25
N GLU A 235 -13.96 3.18 -10.77
CA GLU A 235 -14.38 1.90 -10.19
C GLU A 235 -15.10 2.11 -8.85
N ALA A 236 -14.67 3.07 -8.02
CA ALA A 236 -15.39 3.45 -6.80
C ALA A 236 -16.79 4.01 -7.09
N HIS A 237 -16.93 4.89 -8.09
CA HIS A 237 -18.22 5.43 -8.51
C HIS A 237 -19.18 4.33 -8.99
N ARG A 238 -18.69 3.35 -9.76
CA ARG A 238 -19.50 2.21 -10.21
C ARG A 238 -20.00 1.34 -9.06
N ALA A 239 -19.22 1.22 -8.00
CA ALA A 239 -19.59 0.48 -6.80
C ALA A 239 -20.43 1.32 -5.81
N GLY A 240 -20.55 2.63 -6.02
CA GLY A 240 -21.18 3.54 -5.06
C GLY A 240 -20.38 3.72 -3.77
N SER A 241 -19.07 3.46 -3.81
CA SER A 241 -18.22 3.43 -2.61
C SER A 241 -17.45 4.74 -2.42
N VAL A 242 -17.20 5.09 -1.15
CA VAL A 242 -16.34 6.21 -0.76
C VAL A 242 -14.87 5.77 -0.81
N VAL A 243 -13.97 6.70 -1.14
CA VAL A 243 -12.52 6.44 -1.12
C VAL A 243 -11.83 7.33 -0.09
N VAL A 244 -10.99 6.73 0.74
CA VAL A 244 -10.12 7.42 1.70
C VAL A 244 -8.66 7.13 1.33
N GLY A 245 -7.91 8.15 0.95
CA GLY A 245 -6.47 8.03 0.73
C GLY A 245 -5.71 8.31 2.03
N GLU A 246 -4.90 7.35 2.49
CA GLU A 246 -3.96 7.63 3.56
C GLU A 246 -2.84 8.55 3.05
N ASP A 247 -2.86 9.80 3.53
CA ASP A 247 -2.00 10.90 3.10
C ASP A 247 -1.13 11.44 4.26
N LEU A 248 -0.50 10.52 5.00
CA LEU A 248 0.44 10.81 6.08
C LEU A 248 1.89 10.70 5.59
N GLY A 249 2.82 11.18 6.42
CA GLY A 249 4.25 11.22 6.10
C GLY A 249 4.60 12.31 5.09
N THR A 250 5.58 12.03 4.23
CA THR A 250 6.12 12.99 3.27
C THR A 250 5.22 13.10 2.03
N VAL A 251 4.22 13.98 2.11
CA VAL A 251 3.27 14.23 1.02
C VAL A 251 3.81 15.28 0.06
N GLU A 252 3.87 14.96 -1.23
CA GLU A 252 4.30 15.89 -2.27
C GLU A 252 3.28 17.04 -2.45
N PRO A 253 3.73 18.30 -2.69
CA PRO A 253 2.83 19.40 -3.02
C PRO A 253 1.91 19.05 -4.20
N GLY A 254 0.61 19.37 -4.09
CA GLY A 254 -0.37 19.08 -5.14
C GLY A 254 -1.11 17.75 -4.99
N VAL A 255 -0.60 16.80 -4.20
CA VAL A 255 -1.25 15.49 -3.98
C VAL A 255 -2.60 15.67 -3.31
N ARG A 256 -2.66 16.43 -2.21
CA ARG A 256 -3.91 16.66 -1.46
C ARG A 256 -4.95 17.37 -2.30
N GLU A 257 -4.53 18.34 -3.11
CA GLU A 257 -5.40 19.05 -4.05
C GLU A 257 -5.91 18.12 -5.15
N ALA A 258 -5.07 17.21 -5.67
CA ALA A 258 -5.48 16.24 -6.68
C ALA A 258 -6.48 15.21 -6.15
N LEU A 259 -6.32 14.76 -4.91
CA LEU A 259 -7.27 13.88 -4.21
C LEU A 259 -8.61 14.61 -3.98
N ALA A 260 -8.57 15.82 -3.40
CA ALA A 260 -9.76 16.61 -3.10
C ALA A 260 -10.58 16.95 -4.36
N ARG A 261 -9.91 17.32 -5.47
CA ARG A 261 -10.59 17.57 -6.77
C ARG A 261 -11.38 16.37 -7.29
N ARG A 262 -11.08 15.17 -6.82
CA ARG A 262 -11.70 13.91 -7.25
C ARG A 262 -12.60 13.29 -6.18
N GLY A 263 -12.83 13.99 -5.08
CA GLY A 263 -13.65 13.50 -3.97
C GLY A 263 -13.00 12.37 -3.17
N VAL A 264 -11.67 12.19 -3.28
CA VAL A 264 -10.94 11.25 -2.41
C VAL A 264 -10.67 11.94 -1.09
N LEU A 265 -11.19 11.36 0.00
CA LEU A 265 -11.02 11.88 1.35
C LEU A 265 -9.57 11.68 1.80
N GLY A 266 -9.00 12.64 2.53
CA GLY A 266 -7.71 12.47 3.21
C GLY A 266 -7.84 11.73 4.55
N THR A 267 -6.75 11.66 5.29
CA THR A 267 -6.69 11.13 6.67
C THR A 267 -6.12 12.14 7.63
N SER A 268 -6.76 12.32 8.79
CA SER A 268 -6.27 13.22 9.83
C SER A 268 -6.15 12.47 11.14
N VAL A 269 -4.94 12.43 11.71
CA VAL A 269 -4.65 11.70 12.95
C VAL A 269 -4.33 12.71 14.04
N LEU A 270 -5.10 12.69 15.14
CA LEU A 270 -5.03 13.64 16.25
C LEU A 270 -3.61 14.02 16.70
N TRP A 271 -2.69 13.05 16.74
CA TRP A 271 -1.32 13.28 17.20
C TRP A 271 -0.48 14.13 16.25
N PHE A 272 -0.83 14.16 14.97
CA PHE A 272 -0.12 14.83 13.89
C PHE A 272 -0.75 16.16 13.46
N GLU A 273 -2.03 16.39 13.79
CA GLU A 273 -2.77 17.63 13.51
C GLU A 273 -2.24 18.79 14.39
N ARG A 274 -1.16 19.42 13.94
CA ARG A 274 -0.44 20.50 14.61
C ARG A 274 -0.12 21.62 13.63
N ASP A 275 -0.01 22.83 14.16
CA ASP A 275 0.44 24.00 13.41
C ASP A 275 1.95 23.95 13.17
N TRP A 276 2.39 23.10 12.24
CA TRP A 276 3.81 22.86 11.95
C TRP A 276 4.53 24.08 11.36
N ASP A 277 3.80 24.97 10.68
CA ASP A 277 4.34 26.21 10.11
C ASP A 277 4.32 27.38 11.12
N GLY A 278 3.53 27.25 12.20
CA GLY A 278 3.41 28.22 13.28
C GLY A 278 4.07 27.77 14.59
N ASP A 279 3.29 27.67 15.65
CA ASP A 279 3.79 27.46 17.02
C ASP A 279 3.92 25.97 17.42
N GLY A 280 3.62 25.04 16.52
CA GLY A 280 3.69 23.59 16.74
C GLY A 280 2.61 23.03 17.67
N ARG A 281 1.63 23.85 18.09
CA ARG A 281 0.54 23.40 18.97
C ARG A 281 -0.50 22.59 18.20
N PRO A 282 -1.29 21.73 18.88
CA PRO A 282 -2.41 21.05 18.26
C PRO A 282 -3.36 22.03 17.58
N LEU A 283 -3.85 21.66 16.39
CA LEU A 283 -4.85 22.45 15.68
C LEU A 283 -6.18 22.43 16.44
N ALA A 284 -6.84 23.59 16.51
CA ALA A 284 -8.20 23.68 16.99
C ALA A 284 -9.15 22.90 16.06
N PRO A 285 -10.23 22.27 16.56
CA PRO A 285 -11.10 21.41 15.76
C PRO A 285 -11.63 22.06 14.47
N GLU A 286 -11.96 23.35 14.52
CA GLU A 286 -12.44 24.14 13.38
C GLU A 286 -11.40 24.34 12.27
N LYS A 287 -10.12 24.05 12.55
CA LYS A 287 -9.03 24.09 11.57
C LYS A 287 -8.74 22.74 10.92
N TRP A 288 -9.40 21.67 11.37
CA TRP A 288 -9.22 20.34 10.76
C TRP A 288 -9.83 20.32 9.35
N ARG A 289 -9.24 19.48 8.49
CA ARG A 289 -9.73 19.32 7.11
C ARG A 289 -11.15 18.74 7.13
N ARG A 290 -12.03 19.31 6.32
CA ARG A 290 -13.42 18.85 6.22
C ARG A 290 -13.53 17.48 5.52
N ASP A 291 -12.82 17.32 4.42
CA ASP A 291 -12.91 16.12 3.57
C ASP A 291 -11.85 15.09 3.96
N CYS A 292 -11.96 14.57 5.19
CA CYS A 292 -11.03 13.57 5.71
C CYS A 292 -11.68 12.57 6.68
N LEU A 293 -11.04 11.40 6.81
CA LEU A 293 -11.25 10.48 7.92
C LEU A 293 -10.39 10.92 9.11
N ALA A 294 -11.04 11.52 10.11
CA ALA A 294 -10.41 11.96 11.36
C ALA A 294 -10.37 10.82 12.39
N THR A 295 -9.20 10.49 12.92
CA THR A 295 -9.01 9.43 13.93
C THR A 295 -8.17 9.90 15.12
N ALA A 296 -8.39 9.26 16.27
CA ALA A 296 -7.54 9.48 17.44
C ALA A 296 -6.18 8.79 17.31
N THR A 297 -6.12 7.63 16.65
CA THR A 297 -4.90 6.83 16.43
C THR A 297 -5.08 5.90 15.23
N THR A 298 -4.02 5.21 14.81
CA THR A 298 -4.04 4.19 13.74
C THR A 298 -3.52 2.86 14.28
N HIS A 299 -3.53 1.80 13.45
CA HIS A 299 -2.97 0.50 13.83
C HIS A 299 -1.43 0.52 13.96
N ASP A 300 -0.74 1.45 13.31
CA ASP A 300 0.72 1.65 13.44
C ASP A 300 1.12 2.45 14.68
N LEU A 301 0.14 3.07 15.34
CA LEU A 301 0.37 3.92 16.50
C LEU A 301 -0.09 3.24 17.79
N PRO A 302 0.52 3.58 18.93
CA PRO A 302 0.02 3.11 20.22
C PRO A 302 -1.45 3.48 20.41
N SER A 303 -2.17 2.66 21.17
CA SER A 303 -3.51 3.03 21.63
C SER A 303 -3.46 4.37 22.38
N THR A 304 -4.57 5.11 22.37
CA THR A 304 -4.69 6.39 23.09
C THR A 304 -4.33 6.24 24.57
N ALA A 305 -4.75 5.13 25.21
CA ALA A 305 -4.38 4.83 26.59
C ALA A 305 -2.86 4.72 26.76
N ALA A 306 -2.19 3.92 25.94
CA ALA A 306 -0.73 3.75 25.99
C ALA A 306 0.02 5.05 25.67
N ARG A 307 -0.56 5.92 24.82
CA ARG A 307 -0.02 7.26 24.55
C ARG A 307 -0.10 8.16 25.77
N LEU A 308 -1.23 8.16 26.47
CA LEU A 308 -1.47 8.99 27.66
C LEU A 308 -0.68 8.52 28.89
N THR A 309 -0.44 7.21 29.05
CA THR A 309 0.36 6.66 30.15
C THR A 309 1.87 6.76 29.89
N GLY A 310 2.27 6.79 28.61
CA GLY A 310 3.68 6.71 28.21
C GLY A 310 4.20 5.28 28.02
N ASP A 311 3.34 4.26 28.15
CA ASP A 311 3.73 2.86 28.06
C ASP A 311 4.38 2.49 26.73
N HIS A 312 4.00 3.18 25.65
CA HIS A 312 4.63 3.04 24.34
C HIS A 312 6.13 3.36 24.35
N VAL A 313 6.58 4.33 25.16
CA VAL A 313 8.01 4.65 25.32
C VAL A 313 8.71 3.54 26.08
N THR A 314 8.10 3.04 27.16
CA THR A 314 8.61 1.90 27.93
C THR A 314 8.73 0.65 27.07
N LEU A 315 7.73 0.37 26.22
CA LEU A 315 7.77 -0.74 25.28
C LEU A 315 8.92 -0.57 24.28
N ARG A 316 9.04 0.60 23.63
CA ARG A 316 10.15 0.88 22.70
C ARG A 316 11.51 0.74 23.37
N HIS A 317 11.65 1.17 24.63
CA HIS A 317 12.88 0.98 25.40
C HIS A 317 13.21 -0.50 25.60
N ARG A 318 12.23 -1.30 26.06
CA ARG A 318 12.42 -2.76 26.26
C ARG A 318 12.79 -3.49 24.98
N LEU A 319 12.33 -3.00 23.84
CA LEU A 319 12.65 -3.54 22.51
C LEU A 319 13.95 -2.96 21.91
N GLY A 320 14.64 -2.04 22.59
CA GLY A 320 15.86 -1.41 22.08
C GLY A 320 15.63 -0.45 20.90
N LEU A 321 14.41 0.05 20.72
CA LEU A 321 13.98 0.89 19.58
C LEU A 321 14.02 2.40 19.86
N LEU A 322 14.64 2.82 20.96
CA LEU A 322 14.87 4.23 21.27
C LEU A 322 16.23 4.67 20.73
N THR A 323 16.22 5.73 19.92
CA THR A 323 17.44 6.35 19.37
C THR A 323 18.10 7.33 20.35
N ARG A 324 17.45 7.64 21.48
CA ARG A 324 17.93 8.55 22.52
C ARG A 324 17.97 7.84 23.88
N PRO A 325 18.87 8.24 24.80
CA PRO A 325 18.92 7.69 26.15
C PRO A 325 17.56 7.80 26.85
N TRP A 326 17.10 6.70 27.43
CA TRP A 326 15.86 6.69 28.19
C TRP A 326 16.08 7.33 29.57
N THR A 327 15.25 8.29 29.94
CA THR A 327 15.15 8.78 31.32
C THR A 327 13.70 8.63 31.79
N ARG A 328 13.48 8.32 33.07
CA ARG A 328 12.12 8.16 33.64
C ARG A 328 11.27 9.44 33.53
N SER A 329 11.91 10.58 33.32
CA SER A 329 11.34 11.91 33.09
C SER A 329 11.37 12.35 31.61
N SER A 330 11.76 11.48 30.67
CA SER A 330 11.75 11.79 29.24
C SER A 330 10.34 12.26 28.87
N PRO A 331 10.20 13.44 28.25
CA PRO A 331 8.89 14.06 28.07
C PRO A 331 7.96 13.13 27.29
N ARG A 332 6.65 13.31 27.52
CA ARG A 332 5.58 12.88 26.62
C ARG A 332 5.79 13.58 25.28
N THR A 333 6.75 13.12 24.48
CA THR A 333 7.23 13.90 23.35
C THR A 333 6.16 13.98 22.27
N SER A 334 5.95 15.19 21.77
CA SER A 334 5.25 15.41 20.51
C SER A 334 5.95 14.60 19.41
N PRO A 335 5.19 13.99 18.48
CA PRO A 335 5.81 13.40 17.29
C PRO A 335 6.60 14.50 16.54
N PRO A 336 7.71 14.19 15.86
CA PRO A 336 8.33 15.13 14.93
C PRO A 336 7.39 15.49 13.77
N PRO A 337 7.62 16.62 13.06
CA PRO A 337 6.83 16.98 11.87
C PRO A 337 6.91 15.87 10.81
N PRO A 338 5.81 15.58 10.10
CA PRO A 338 5.79 14.56 9.05
C PRO A 338 6.65 14.94 7.83
N ASN A 339 6.84 16.23 7.56
CA ASN A 339 7.64 16.73 6.43
C ASN A 339 9.06 17.09 6.88
N GLY A 340 9.89 16.07 7.13
CA GLY A 340 11.32 16.28 7.41
C GLY A 340 12.10 16.51 6.12
N SER A 341 12.23 17.76 5.66
CA SER A 341 13.25 18.11 4.66
C SER A 341 14.64 17.82 5.26
N PRO A 342 15.54 17.08 4.60
CA PRO A 342 16.91 16.96 5.08
C PRO A 342 17.59 18.32 4.88
N SER A 343 17.71 19.09 5.95
CA SER A 343 18.61 20.24 5.97
C SER A 343 20.02 19.74 5.67
N SER A 344 20.53 20.06 4.48
CA SER A 344 21.89 19.74 4.06
C SER A 344 22.89 20.27 5.10
N PRO A 345 23.84 19.47 5.60
CA PRO A 345 24.93 20.03 6.37
C PRO A 345 25.79 20.85 5.41
N GLY A 346 25.87 22.15 5.66
CA GLY A 346 26.68 23.08 4.89
C GLY A 346 28.12 22.59 4.79
N CYS A 347 28.59 22.37 3.56
CA CYS A 347 30.01 22.26 3.27
C CYS A 347 30.67 23.59 3.65
N GLY A 348 31.31 23.61 4.82
CA GLY A 348 32.25 24.65 5.20
C GLY A 348 33.49 24.57 4.31
N CYS A 349 33.51 25.37 3.24
CA CYS A 349 34.73 25.72 2.54
C CYS A 349 35.09 27.15 2.91
N SER A 350 36.07 27.31 3.82
CA SER A 350 36.75 28.58 4.06
C SER A 350 37.96 28.70 3.12
N PRO A 351 38.31 29.91 2.63
CA PRO A 351 39.15 30.08 1.46
C PRO A 351 40.64 30.16 1.81
N ARG A 352 41.50 29.58 0.96
CA ARG A 352 42.92 29.96 0.89
C ARG A 352 43.36 30.20 -0.55
N ALA A 353 43.89 31.39 -0.75
CA ALA A 353 44.52 31.96 -1.94
C ALA A 353 45.69 31.08 -2.45
N THR A 354 46.07 31.11 -3.73
CA THR A 354 46.86 32.19 -4.35
C THR A 354 47.12 31.94 -5.84
N ALA A 355 47.38 33.04 -6.57
CA ALA A 355 48.05 33.18 -7.87
C ALA A 355 47.25 32.74 -9.12
N THR A 356 47.13 33.51 -10.22
CA THR A 356 48.00 34.59 -10.73
C THR A 356 47.25 35.49 -11.71
N ARG A 357 47.70 36.74 -11.77
CA ARG A 357 47.25 37.89 -12.59
C ARG A 357 47.22 37.62 -14.11
N ARG A 358 46.28 38.24 -14.84
CA ARG A 358 46.49 39.49 -15.64
C ARG A 358 45.18 40.00 -16.28
N ARG A 359 44.88 41.26 -15.97
CA ARG A 359 43.96 42.22 -16.62
C ARG A 359 44.68 42.90 -17.81
N PRO A 360 44.10 43.91 -18.51
CA PRO A 360 42.70 44.25 -18.79
C PRO A 360 42.49 44.66 -20.28
N SER A 361 41.24 44.89 -20.71
CA SER A 361 40.85 46.14 -21.41
C SER A 361 39.36 46.13 -21.81
N ALA A 362 38.65 47.13 -21.32
CA ALA A 362 37.52 47.76 -22.00
C ALA A 362 37.95 49.23 -22.21
N PRO A 363 37.36 50.01 -23.15
CA PRO A 363 36.03 50.54 -22.86
C PRO A 363 35.11 50.76 -24.07
N SER A 364 33.83 50.97 -23.74
CA SER A 364 32.93 51.96 -24.37
C SER A 364 32.51 51.75 -25.83
N THR A 365 31.22 51.55 -26.05
CA THR A 365 30.35 52.63 -26.58
C THR A 365 28.88 52.26 -26.42
N ALA A 366 28.15 53.19 -25.82
CA ALA A 366 26.69 53.25 -25.86
C ALA A 366 26.26 53.91 -27.17
N SER A 367 25.17 53.44 -27.78
CA SER A 367 24.24 54.31 -28.51
C SER A 367 22.88 53.64 -28.68
N CYS A 368 21.87 54.50 -28.61
CA CYS A 368 20.44 54.24 -28.49
C CYS A 368 19.79 53.66 -29.76
N SER A 369 18.66 52.98 -29.53
CA SER A 369 17.60 52.56 -30.47
C SER A 369 16.98 53.75 -31.27
N PRO A 370 16.11 53.58 -32.31
CA PRO A 370 14.81 52.87 -32.22
C PRO A 370 14.37 52.18 -33.59
N PRO A 371 13.09 51.92 -33.93
CA PRO A 371 12.54 50.59 -34.26
C PRO A 371 11.96 50.51 -35.71
N PRO A 372 10.85 49.77 -35.98
CA PRO A 372 10.64 48.56 -36.80
C PRO A 372 10.11 48.91 -38.24
N PRO A 373 9.28 48.11 -38.96
CA PRO A 373 9.18 46.66 -39.20
C PRO A 373 9.38 46.29 -40.70
N GLY A 374 9.48 45.00 -41.01
CA GLY A 374 9.39 44.45 -42.37
C GLY A 374 9.12 42.96 -42.31
#